data_AF-A0A2V7IC46-F1
#
_entry.id   AF-A0A2V7IC46-F1
#
_cell.length_a   1.000
_cell.length_b   1.000
_cell.length_c   1.000
_cell.angle_alpha   90.00
_cell.angle_beta   90.00
_cell.angle_gamma   90.00
#
_symmetry.space_group_name_H-M   'P 1'
#
loop_
_entity.id
_entity.type
_entity.pdbx_description
1 polymer ?
#
loop_
_entity_poly.entity_id
_entity_poly.type
_entity_poly.pdbx_seq_one_letter_code
_entity_poly.pdbx_strand_id
1 'polypeptide(L)'
;MSFQPPEQFNIADYFLDARMREGKGERPAVLTDAGTLTYREIQALANRFGHVFTESGVEPEQRVMIALPDGPGFVGALFGTLKIGAA
;
A
#
# COMPACT_ATOMS: atom_id res chain seq x y z
N MET A 1 -4.32 9.45 23.42
CA MET A 1 -5.56 8.71 23.03
C MET A 1 -5.13 7.36 22.50
N SER A 2 -5.72 6.27 22.99
CA SER A 2 -5.54 4.94 22.39
C SER A 2 -6.37 4.87 21.11
N PHE A 3 -5.75 4.46 20.01
CA PHE A 3 -6.48 4.12 18.80
C PHE A 3 -7.27 2.83 19.05
N GLN A 4 -8.53 2.79 18.61
CA GLN A 4 -9.38 1.59 18.62
C GLN A 4 -9.77 1.33 17.17
N PRO A 5 -9.23 0.29 16.53
CA PRO A 5 -9.61 -0.04 15.15
C PRO A 5 -11.06 -0.54 15.10
N PRO A 6 -11.78 -0.28 14.00
CA PRO A 6 -13.09 -0.88 13.75
C PRO A 6 -12.97 -2.41 13.60
N GLU A 7 -14.11 -3.10 13.73
CA GLU A 7 -14.21 -4.56 13.53
C GLU A 7 -13.68 -4.99 12.15
N GLN A 8 -13.99 -4.21 11.11
CA GLN A 8 -13.46 -4.39 9.77
C GLN A 8 -12.38 -3.36 9.51
N PHE A 9 -11.13 -3.80 9.44
CA PHE A 9 -9.96 -2.94 9.30
C PHE A 9 -8.96 -3.50 8.30
N ASN A 10 -8.51 -2.66 7.37
CA ASN A 10 -7.38 -2.96 6.49
C ASN A 10 -6.31 -1.87 6.67
N ILE A 11 -5.06 -2.29 6.92
CA ILE A 11 -3.92 -1.40 7.15
C ILE A 11 -3.64 -0.54 5.91
N ALA A 12 -3.72 -1.12 4.71
CA ALA A 12 -3.53 -0.37 3.46
C ALA A 12 -4.62 0.68 3.27
N ASP A 13 -5.87 0.39 3.64
CA ASP A 13 -6.93 1.41 3.58
C ASP A 13 -6.63 2.57 4.54
N TYR A 14 -6.32 2.28 5.80
CA TYR A 14 -6.13 3.30 6.83
C TYR A 14 -4.95 4.25 6.56
N PHE A 15 -3.82 3.70 6.12
CA PHE A 15 -2.61 4.50 5.89
C PHE A 15 -2.56 5.11 4.49
N LEU A 16 -3.09 4.43 3.47
CA LEU A 16 -2.91 4.81 2.07
C LEU A 16 -4.20 5.30 1.41
N ASP A 17 -5.22 4.45 1.30
CA ASP A 17 -6.42 4.80 0.51
C ASP A 17 -7.27 5.90 1.15
N ALA A 18 -7.32 5.96 2.48
CA ALA A 18 -7.97 7.03 3.22
C ALA A 18 -7.45 8.41 2.82
N ARG A 19 -6.17 8.52 2.41
CA ARG A 19 -5.59 9.81 1.98
C ARG A 19 -6.21 10.33 0.69
N MET A 20 -6.71 9.47 -0.19
CA MET A 20 -7.47 9.92 -1.37
C MET A 20 -8.81 10.49 -0.96
N ARG A 21 -9.54 9.79 -0.09
CA ARG A 21 -10.87 10.22 0.39
C ARG A 21 -10.78 11.51 1.21
N GLU A 22 -9.68 11.71 1.91
CA GLU A 22 -9.39 12.95 2.65
C GLU A 22 -8.89 14.11 1.76
N GLY A 23 -8.75 13.94 0.45
CA GLY A 23 -8.22 14.96 -0.46
C GLY A 23 -6.73 15.25 -0.27
N LYS A 24 -5.99 14.33 0.37
CA LYS A 24 -4.55 14.45 0.68
C LYS A 24 -3.66 13.74 -0.34
N GLY A 25 -4.20 13.38 -1.50
CA GLY A 25 -3.49 12.57 -2.49
C GLY A 25 -2.17 13.18 -2.96
N GLU A 26 -2.11 14.51 -3.12
CA GLU A 26 -0.91 15.23 -3.55
C GLU A 26 0.10 15.50 -2.41
N ARG A 27 -0.18 15.06 -1.18
CA ARG A 27 0.78 15.25 -0.08
C ARG A 27 1.96 14.30 -0.25
N PRO A 28 3.20 14.76 0.04
CA PRO A 28 4.37 13.89 0.16
C PRO A 28 4.11 12.69 1.07
N ALA A 29 4.47 11.51 0.61
CA ALA A 29 4.33 10.24 1.33
C ALA A 29 5.68 9.54 1.54
N VAL A 30 6.50 9.48 0.49
CA VAL A 30 7.81 8.81 0.52
C VAL A 30 8.86 9.72 -0.09
N LEU A 31 9.93 9.98 0.65
CA LEU A 31 11.09 10.73 0.18
C LEU A 31 12.20 9.74 -0.13
N THR A 32 12.82 9.90 -1.30
CA THR A 32 13.94 9.08 -1.77
C THR A 32 15.02 9.99 -2.36
N ASP A 33 16.20 9.44 -2.60
CA ASP A 33 17.27 10.17 -3.29
C ASP A 33 16.89 10.58 -4.72
N ALA A 34 15.95 9.86 -5.35
CA ALA A 34 15.44 10.16 -6.69
C ALA A 34 14.30 11.20 -6.69
N GLY A 35 13.81 11.59 -5.51
CA GLY A 35 12.73 12.56 -5.36
C GLY A 35 11.62 12.11 -4.40
N THR A 36 10.60 12.95 -4.31
CA THR A 36 9.45 12.79 -3.42
C THR A 36 8.26 12.23 -4.18
N LEU A 37 7.69 11.14 -3.67
CA LEU A 37 6.42 10.59 -4.15
C LEU A 37 5.28 11.02 -3.23
N THR A 38 4.15 11.30 -3.86
CA THR A 38 2.88 11.63 -3.22
C THR A 38 2.13 10.37 -2.79
N TYR A 39 1.13 10.52 -1.92
CA TYR A 39 0.23 9.42 -1.57
C TYR A 39 -0.47 8.83 -2.80
N ARG A 40 -0.80 9.66 -3.81
CA ARG A 40 -1.45 9.19 -5.04
C ARG A 40 -0.53 8.26 -5.82
N GLU A 41 0.74 8.62 -5.96
CA GLU A 41 1.72 7.82 -6.68
C GLU A 41 1.99 6.49 -5.97
N ILE A 42 2.11 6.50 -4.64
CA ILE A 42 2.27 5.28 -3.85
C ILE A 42 1.02 4.39 -3.94
N GLN A 43 -0.18 4.97 -3.86
CA GLN A 43 -1.42 4.21 -4.04
C GLN A 43 -1.50 3.58 -5.42
N ALA A 44 -1.17 4.32 -6.48
CA ALA A 44 -1.18 3.80 -7.84
C ALA A 44 -0.20 2.64 -7.99
N LEU A 45 0.99 2.73 -7.37
CA LEU A 45 1.95 1.63 -7.36
C LEU A 45 1.45 0.42 -6.55
N ALA A 46 0.86 0.64 -5.38
CA ALA A 46 0.27 -0.43 -4.56
C ALA A 46 -0.87 -1.16 -5.29
N ASN A 47 -1.76 -0.42 -5.97
CA ASN A 47 -2.82 -1.00 -6.78
C ASN A 47 -2.24 -1.84 -7.93
N ARG A 48 -1.18 -1.37 -8.61
CA ARG A 48 -0.51 -2.16 -9.67
C ARG A 48 0.03 -3.48 -9.13
N PHE A 49 0.71 -3.48 -8.00
CA PHE A 49 1.18 -4.71 -7.37
C PHE A 49 0.03 -5.63 -6.98
N GLY A 50 -1.00 -5.09 -6.31
CA GLY A 50 -2.20 -5.85 -5.93
C GLY A 50 -2.87 -6.53 -7.12
N HIS A 51 -3.03 -5.83 -8.25
CA HIS A 51 -3.57 -6.41 -9.47
C HIS A 51 -2.70 -7.55 -10.00
N VAL A 52 -1.38 -7.35 -10.10
CA VAL A 52 -0.45 -8.40 -10.54
C VAL A 52 -0.52 -9.63 -9.63
N PHE A 53 -0.60 -9.45 -8.31
CA PHE A 53 -0.71 -10.55 -7.36
C PHE A 53 -2.03 -11.32 -7.52
N THR A 54 -3.16 -10.62 -7.62
CA THR A 54 -4.46 -11.26 -7.85
C THR A 54 -4.51 -11.98 -9.20
N GLU A 55 -3.97 -11.38 -10.27
CA GLU A 55 -3.86 -12.01 -11.60
C GLU A 55 -2.95 -13.24 -11.58
N SER A 56 -1.97 -13.27 -10.68
CA SER A 56 -1.08 -14.42 -10.46
C SER A 56 -1.68 -15.50 -9.54
N GLY A 57 -2.92 -15.32 -9.08
CA GLY A 57 -3.63 -16.28 -8.23
C GLY A 57 -3.34 -16.17 -6.73
N VAL A 58 -2.78 -15.06 -6.27
CA VAL A 58 -2.61 -14.81 -4.83
C VAL A 58 -3.97 -14.50 -4.20
N GLU A 59 -4.32 -15.27 -3.18
CA GLU A 59 -5.56 -15.13 -2.41
C GLU A 59 -5.30 -14.49 -1.04
N PRO A 60 -6.34 -13.97 -0.35
CA PRO A 60 -6.22 -13.56 1.04
C PRO A 60 -5.59 -14.65 1.91
N GLU A 61 -4.87 -14.24 2.96
CA GLU A 61 -4.14 -15.09 3.90
C GLU A 61 -2.92 -15.84 3.31
N GLN A 62 -2.70 -15.77 1.99
CA GLN A 62 -1.50 -16.32 1.37
C GLN A 62 -0.29 -15.41 1.57
N ARG A 63 0.91 -16.01 1.47
CA ARG A 63 2.16 -15.32 1.74
C ARG A 63 2.78 -14.74 0.48
N VAL A 64 3.24 -13.48 0.53
CA VAL A 64 3.98 -12.83 -0.56
C VAL A 64 5.37 -12.44 -0.09
N MET A 65 6.41 -13.06 -0.66
CA MET A 65 7.79 -12.68 -0.38
C MET A 65 8.14 -11.37 -1.10
N ILE A 66 8.55 -10.35 -0.34
CA ILE A 66 9.05 -9.07 -0.87
C ILE A 66 10.57 -9.02 -0.68
N ALA A 67 11.30 -9.24 -1.77
CA ALA A 67 12.77 -9.17 -1.81
C ALA A 67 13.21 -7.97 -2.65
N LEU A 68 12.86 -6.76 -2.20
CA LEU A 68 13.18 -5.50 -2.87
C LEU A 68 14.03 -4.62 -1.95
N PRO A 69 14.96 -3.80 -2.50
CA PRO A 69 15.66 -2.80 -1.72
C PRO A 69 14.69 -1.70 -1.24
N ASP A 70 15.14 -0.91 -0.26
CA ASP A 70 14.41 0.25 0.21
C ASP A 70 14.08 1.19 -0.95
N GLY A 71 12.80 1.55 -1.07
CA GLY A 71 12.33 2.45 -2.12
C GLY A 71 10.86 2.30 -2.45
N PRO A 72 10.38 3.01 -3.49
CA PRO A 72 8.97 3.03 -3.85
C PRO A 72 8.44 1.65 -4.19
N GLY A 73 9.25 0.81 -4.86
CA GLY A 73 8.91 -0.57 -5.19
C GLY A 73 8.58 -1.40 -3.96
N PHE A 74 9.40 -1.32 -2.90
CA PHE A 74 9.14 -2.02 -1.63
C PHE A 74 7.82 -1.56 -0.99
N VAL A 75 7.60 -0.24 -0.88
CA VAL A 75 6.38 0.32 -0.29
C VAL A 75 5.13 -0.07 -1.10
N GLY A 76 5.24 -0.01 -2.43
CA GLY A 76 4.18 -0.43 -3.34
C GLY A 76 3.86 -1.91 -3.20
N ALA A 77 4.87 -2.78 -3.18
CA ALA A 77 4.66 -4.23 -3.02
C ALA A 77 4.02 -4.54 -1.66
N LEU A 78 4.50 -3.93 -0.58
CA LEU A 78 3.96 -4.10 0.77
C LEU A 78 2.48 -3.73 0.84
N PHE A 79 2.12 -2.52 0.39
CA PHE A 79 0.71 -2.10 0.42
C PHE A 79 -0.15 -2.86 -0.59
N GLY A 80 0.41 -3.29 -1.72
CA GLY A 80 -0.28 -4.16 -2.68
C GLY A 80 -0.67 -5.50 -2.06
N THR A 81 0.26 -6.15 -1.35
CA THR A 81 0.02 -7.39 -0.60
C THR A 81 -1.07 -7.21 0.45
N LEU A 82 -0.95 -6.18 1.31
CA LEU A 82 -1.92 -5.93 2.38
C LEU A 82 -3.32 -5.57 1.86
N LYS A 83 -3.39 -4.87 0.71
CA LYS A 83 -4.65 -4.46 0.09
C LYS A 83 -5.47 -5.65 -0.40
N ILE A 84 -4.82 -6.71 -0.89
CA ILE A 84 -5.50 -7.93 -1.33
C ILE A 84 -5.76 -8.91 -0.18
N GLY A 85 -5.40 -8.55 1.07
CA GLY A 85 -5.58 -9.40 2.23
C GLY A 85 -4.53 -10.51 2.38
N ALA A 86 -3.44 -10.46 1.61
CA ALA A 86 -2.29 -11.34 1.74
C ALA A 86 -1.30 -10.80 2.80
N ALA A 87 -0.26 -11.57 3.14
CA ALA A 87 0.72 -11.23 4.20
C ALA A 87 2.18 -11.57 3.85
#